data_AF-A0A540WQP7-F1
#
_entry.id   AF-A0A540WQP7-F1
#
_cell.length_a   1.000
_cell.length_b   1.000
_cell.length_c   1.000
_cell.angle_alpha   90.00
_cell.angle_beta   90.00
_cell.angle_gamma   90.00
#
_symmetry.space_group_name_H-M   'P 1'
#
loop_
_entity.id
_entity.type
_entity.pdbx_description
1 polymer ?
#
loop_
_entity_poly.entity_id
_entity_poly.type
_entity_poly.pdbx_seq_one_letter_code
_entity_poly.pdbx_strand_id
1 'polypeptide(L)'
;MSAIQIFLIGMLGSALQELLHWYGLREHLGTGRYKALMRSIPYWVVTGLMIVGSGVAVWAWFAGDGSIPARQYLVLGAALPLIFKKAVEVVTGAKPGVAASSPTAAANSGKLADYFQGAGGSRVA
;
A
#
# COMPACT_ATOMS: atom_id res chain seq x y z
N MET A 1 -25.72 -8.77 14.91
CA MET A 1 -24.31 -9.11 15.23
C MET A 1 -23.88 -8.25 16.41
N SER A 2 -23.03 -8.74 17.31
CA SER A 2 -22.54 -7.92 18.43
C SER A 2 -21.48 -6.91 17.95
N ALA A 3 -21.34 -5.80 18.68
CA ALA A 3 -20.30 -4.79 18.41
C ALA A 3 -18.89 -5.40 18.31
N ILE A 4 -18.59 -6.36 19.18
CA ILE A 4 -17.32 -7.10 19.20
C ILE A 4 -17.14 -7.92 17.91
N GLN A 5 -18.20 -8.54 17.38
CA GLN A 5 -18.12 -9.28 16.11
C GLN A 5 -17.81 -8.35 14.93
N ILE A 6 -18.47 -7.18 14.87
CA ILE A 6 -18.23 -6.19 13.80
C ILE A 6 -16.76 -5.74 13.83
N PHE A 7 -16.26 -5.42 15.03
CA PHE A 7 -14.89 -5.03 15.29
C PHE A 7 -13.88 -6.12 14.87
N LEU A 8 -14.09 -7.37 15.29
CA LEU A 8 -13.22 -8.49 14.96
C LEU A 8 -13.23 -8.82 13.46
N ILE A 9 -14.37 -8.73 12.78
CA ILE A 9 -14.47 -8.97 11.34
C ILE A 9 -13.78 -7.85 10.55
N GLY A 10 -13.91 -6.59 11.01
CA GLY A 10 -13.16 -5.46 10.45
C GLY A 10 -11.65 -5.64 10.59
N MET A 11 -11.17 -6.06 11.76
CA MET A 11 -9.76 -6.42 11.94
C MET A 11 -9.33 -7.58 11.04
N LEU A 12 -10.17 -8.62 10.91
CA LEU A 12 -9.87 -9.78 10.07
C LEU A 12 -9.68 -9.36 8.61
N GLY A 13 -10.53 -8.47 8.10
CA GLY A 13 -10.38 -7.90 6.76
C GLY A 13 -9.04 -7.20 6.58
N SER A 14 -8.65 -6.35 7.54
CA SER A 14 -7.35 -5.67 7.52
C SER A 14 -6.18 -6.64 7.63
N ALA A 15 -6.27 -7.64 8.50
CA ALA A 15 -5.22 -8.64 8.68
C ALA A 15 -5.02 -9.49 7.42
N LEU A 16 -6.10 -9.86 6.72
CA LEU A 16 -6.02 -10.56 5.43
C LEU A 16 -5.36 -9.71 4.35
N GLN A 17 -5.67 -8.41 4.30
CA GLN A 17 -5.02 -7.48 3.39
C GLN A 17 -3.51 -7.40 3.67
N GLU A 18 -3.10 -7.32 4.94
CA GLU A 18 -1.68 -7.25 5.28
C GLU A 18 -0.96 -8.59 5.05
N LEU A 19 -1.65 -9.71 5.23
CA LEU A 19 -1.14 -11.03 4.86
C LEU A 19 -0.88 -11.14 3.35
N LEU A 20 -1.79 -10.64 2.51
CA LEU A 20 -1.60 -10.55 1.06
C LEU A 20 -0.43 -9.61 0.72
N HIS A 21 -0.27 -8.53 1.46
CA HIS A 21 0.87 -7.63 1.30
C HIS A 21 2.20 -8.35 1.59
N TRP A 22 2.26 -9.18 2.64
CA TRP A 22 3.43 -10.02 2.92
C TRP A 22 3.72 -11.03 1.82
N TYR A 23 2.69 -11.65 1.25
CA TYR A 23 2.83 -12.58 0.15
C TYR A 23 3.45 -11.89 -1.08
N GLY A 24 2.93 -10.72 -1.47
CA GLY A 24 3.49 -9.94 -2.57
C GLY A 24 4.91 -9.43 -2.30
N LEU A 25 5.23 -9.07 -1.06
CA LEU A 25 6.59 -8.69 -0.66
C LEU A 25 7.58 -9.84 -0.81
N ARG A 26 7.15 -11.08 -0.54
CA ARG A 26 8.00 -12.27 -0.69
C ARG A 26 8.40 -12.51 -2.15
N GLU A 27 7.53 -12.18 -3.11
CA GLU A 27 7.81 -12.29 -4.53
C GLU A 27 8.69 -11.14 -5.05
N HIS A 28 8.56 -9.93 -4.50
CA HIS A 28 9.22 -8.73 -5.01
C HIS A 28 10.54 -8.36 -4.31
N LEU A 29 10.81 -8.85 -3.10
CA LEU A 29 12.03 -8.54 -2.35
C LEU A 29 12.94 -9.77 -2.22
N GLY A 30 14.20 -9.63 -2.64
CA GLY A 30 15.25 -10.57 -2.28
C GLY A 30 15.33 -10.78 -0.75
N THR A 31 15.60 -12.01 -0.34
CA THR A 31 15.52 -12.54 1.04
C THR A 31 16.16 -11.65 2.12
N GLY A 32 17.20 -10.88 1.80
CA GLY A 32 17.88 -9.96 2.74
C GLY A 32 17.07 -8.74 3.17
N ARG A 33 16.40 -8.04 2.23
CA ARG A 33 15.61 -6.83 2.55
C ARG A 33 14.28 -7.18 3.21
N TYR A 34 13.69 -8.32 2.84
CA TYR A 34 12.52 -8.88 3.50
C TYR A 34 12.79 -9.15 4.99
N LYS A 35 13.93 -9.78 5.32
CA LYS A 35 14.32 -10.09 6.71
C LYS A 35 14.57 -8.82 7.52
N ALA A 36 15.14 -7.78 6.92
CA ALA A 36 15.35 -6.49 7.57
C ALA A 36 14.02 -5.76 7.87
N LEU A 37 13.07 -5.80 6.92
CA LEU A 37 11.76 -5.17 7.10
C LEU A 37 10.93 -5.90 8.16
N MET A 38 10.88 -7.23 8.13
CA MET A 38 10.20 -8.03 9.17
C MET A 38 10.78 -7.85 10.58
N ARG A 39 12.07 -7.49 10.68
CA ARG A 39 12.73 -7.20 11.96
C ARG A 39 12.51 -5.77 12.45
N SER A 40 11.95 -4.90 11.62
CA SER A 40 11.75 -3.49 11.97
C SER A 40 10.53 -3.31 12.87
N ILE A 41 10.76 -2.82 14.09
CA ILE A 41 9.73 -2.44 15.05
C ILE A 41 8.70 -1.43 14.48
N PRO A 42 9.09 -0.36 13.75
CA PRO A 42 8.10 0.60 13.24
C PRO A 42 7.10 -0.03 12.28
N TYR A 43 7.50 -1.06 11.52
CA TYR A 43 6.61 -1.79 10.63
C TYR A 43 5.47 -2.47 11.39
N TRP A 44 5.79 -3.15 12.50
CA TRP A 44 4.78 -3.82 13.34
C TRP A 44 3.86 -2.83 14.05
N VAL A 45 4.37 -1.67 14.44
CA VAL A 45 3.56 -0.60 15.03
C VAL A 45 2.52 -0.09 14.03
N VAL A 46 2.95 0.21 12.80
CA VAL A 46 2.04 0.68 11.74
C VAL A 46 1.02 -0.40 11.41
N THR A 47 1.46 -1.64 11.19
CA THR A 47 0.57 -2.77 10.90
C THR A 47 -0.48 -2.99 12.00
N GLY A 48 -0.05 -2.97 13.27
CA GLY A 48 -0.97 -3.09 14.41
C GLY A 48 -1.98 -1.95 14.46
N LEU A 49 -1.53 -0.72 14.21
CA LEU A 49 -2.39 0.47 14.18
C LEU A 49 -3.39 0.43 13.02
N MET A 50 -2.99 -0.11 11.86
CA MET A 50 -3.88 -0.30 10.72
C MET A 50 -4.94 -1.38 11.00
N ILE A 51 -4.58 -2.49 11.65
CA ILE A 51 -5.52 -3.56 12.01
C ILE A 51 -6.53 -3.07 13.03
N VAL A 52 -6.04 -2.52 14.15
CA VAL A 52 -6.90 -2.02 15.23
C VAL A 52 -7.74 -0.84 14.74
N GLY A 53 -7.12 0.10 14.03
CA GLY A 53 -7.80 1.27 13.45
C GLY A 53 -8.89 0.87 12.46
N SER A 54 -8.66 -0.16 11.64
CA SER A 54 -9.68 -0.67 10.72
C SER A 54 -10.86 -1.31 11.46
N GLY A 55 -10.59 -2.07 12.52
CA GLY A 55 -11.64 -2.60 13.39
C GLY A 55 -12.51 -1.48 13.99
N VAL A 56 -11.88 -0.45 14.56
CA VAL A 56 -12.59 0.71 15.14
C VAL A 56 -13.39 1.46 14.08
N ALA A 57 -12.81 1.71 12.91
CA ALA A 57 -13.47 2.44 11.83
C ALA A 57 -14.69 1.68 11.28
N VAL A 58 -14.56 0.36 11.06
CA VAL A 58 -15.69 -0.49 10.63
C VAL A 58 -16.77 -0.53 11.71
N TRP A 59 -16.39 -0.65 12.98
CA TRP A 59 -17.34 -0.59 14.08
C TRP A 59 -18.07 0.76 14.11
N ALA A 60 -17.35 1.89 14.06
CA ALA A 60 -17.94 3.23 14.07
C ALA A 60 -18.84 3.48 12.86
N TRP A 61 -18.46 2.96 11.68
CA TRP A 61 -19.23 3.12 10.45
C TRP A 61 -20.58 2.41 10.49
N PHE A 62 -20.62 1.23 11.11
CA PHE A 62 -21.81 0.38 11.15
C PHE A 62 -22.45 0.25 12.55
N ALA A 63 -22.04 1.07 13.51
CA ALA A 63 -22.51 1.01 14.89
C ALA A 63 -24.04 1.20 15.05
N GLY A 64 -24.74 1.63 14.00
CA GLY A 64 -26.20 1.76 13.96
C GLY A 64 -26.93 0.86 12.97
N ASP A 65 -26.20 0.09 12.14
CA ASP A 65 -26.78 -0.70 11.05
C ASP A 65 -26.85 -2.19 11.42
N GLY A 66 -28.01 -2.63 11.92
CA GLY A 66 -28.21 -3.98 12.46
C GLY A 66 -28.28 -5.12 11.42
N SER A 67 -28.48 -4.80 10.14
CA SER A 67 -28.80 -5.76 9.08
C SER A 67 -27.75 -5.86 7.98
N ILE A 68 -26.50 -5.47 8.26
CA ILE A 68 -25.42 -5.55 7.29
C ILE A 68 -24.75 -6.93 7.32
N PRO A 69 -24.60 -7.63 6.17
CA PRO A 69 -24.01 -8.96 6.12
C PRO A 69 -22.50 -8.94 6.41
N ALA A 70 -22.02 -9.99 7.10
CA ALA A 70 -20.65 -10.13 7.59
C ALA A 70 -19.54 -9.77 6.55
N ARG A 71 -19.78 -10.12 5.29
CA ARG A 71 -18.88 -9.86 4.15
C ARG A 71 -18.55 -8.36 3.96
N GLN A 72 -19.50 -7.47 4.24
CA GLN A 72 -19.30 -6.03 4.02
C GLN A 72 -18.32 -5.44 5.03
N TYR A 73 -18.39 -5.86 6.31
CA TYR A 73 -17.42 -5.46 7.33
C TYR A 73 -16.01 -5.94 6.97
N LEU A 74 -15.89 -7.14 6.41
CA LEU A 74 -14.61 -7.72 5.99
C LEU A 74 -14.02 -6.94 4.82
N VAL A 75 -14.83 -6.63 3.79
CA VAL A 75 -14.39 -5.85 2.63
C VAL A 75 -13.98 -4.43 3.04
N LEU A 76 -14.76 -3.75 3.89
CA LEU A 76 -14.42 -2.41 4.37
C LEU A 76 -13.13 -2.43 5.21
N GLY A 77 -12.99 -3.42 6.09
CA GLY A 77 -11.77 -3.63 6.88
C GLY A 77 -10.54 -3.89 6.02
N ALA A 78 -10.67 -4.63 4.92
CA ALA A 78 -9.59 -4.87 3.96
C ALA A 78 -9.27 -3.65 3.08
N ALA A 79 -10.28 -2.82 2.78
CA ALA A 79 -10.11 -1.63 1.94
C ALA A 79 -9.38 -0.50 2.68
N LEU A 80 -9.62 -0.33 3.98
CA LEU A 80 -9.05 0.77 4.77
C LEU A 80 -7.52 0.85 4.69
N PRO A 81 -6.76 -0.25 4.86
CA PRO A 81 -5.32 -0.20 4.70
C PRO A 81 -4.84 0.15 3.30
N LEU A 82 -5.55 -0.30 2.26
CA LEU A 82 -5.20 0.01 0.88
C LEU A 82 -5.38 1.50 0.60
N ILE A 83 -6.51 2.06 1.05
CA ILE A 83 -6.81 3.49 0.94
C ILE A 83 -5.77 4.30 1.69
N PHE A 84 -5.42 3.90 2.92
CA PHE A 84 -4.39 4.58 3.70
C PHE A 84 -3.03 4.58 3.00
N LYS A 85 -2.58 3.42 2.49
CA LYS A 85 -1.32 3.31 1.73
C LYS A 85 -1.32 4.23 0.51
N LYS A 86 -2.46 4.37 -0.18
CA LYS A 86 -2.62 5.28 -1.32
C LYS A 86 -2.67 6.75 -0.92
N ALA A 87 -3.32 7.08 0.19
CA ALA A 87 -3.33 8.44 0.72
C ALA A 87 -1.91 8.89 1.10
N VAL A 88 -1.14 8.02 1.76
CA VAL A 88 0.26 8.27 2.08
C VAL A 88 1.10 8.43 0.80
N GLU A 89 0.87 7.61 -0.24
CA GLU A 89 1.54 7.76 -1.55
C GLU A 89 1.31 9.15 -2.16
N VAL A 90 0.05 9.62 -2.13
CA VAL A 90 -0.31 10.96 -2.66
C VAL A 90 0.33 12.08 -1.84
N VAL A 91 0.31 11.98 -0.51
CA VAL A 91 0.83 13.04 0.38
C VAL A 91 2.35 13.10 0.36
N THR A 92 3.02 11.96 0.31
CA THR A 92 4.49 11.90 0.39
C THR A 92 5.16 12.02 -0.98
N GLY A 93 4.40 11.86 -2.08
CA GLY A 93 4.95 11.74 -3.44
C GLY A 93 5.84 10.52 -3.65
N ALA A 94 6.11 9.76 -2.59
CA ALA A 94 6.82 8.51 -2.62
C ALA A 94 5.80 7.41 -2.84
N LYS A 95 5.96 6.64 -3.93
CA LYS A 95 5.46 5.26 -3.94
C LYS A 95 5.95 4.64 -2.62
N PRO A 96 5.08 4.09 -1.76
CA PRO A 96 5.50 3.32 -0.60
C PRO A 96 6.22 2.10 -1.16
N GLY A 97 7.51 2.30 -1.43
CA GLY A 97 8.31 1.41 -2.20
C GLY A 97 8.64 0.25 -1.29
N VAL A 98 8.02 -0.90 -1.58
CA VAL A 98 8.85 -2.06 -1.85
C VAL A 98 9.95 -1.56 -2.78
N ALA A 99 11.15 -1.45 -2.21
CA ALA A 99 12.25 -0.71 -2.78
C ALA A 99 12.42 -0.94 -4.28
N ALA A 100 11.90 -0.01 -5.08
CA ALA A 100 12.46 0.26 -6.38
C ALA A 100 13.81 0.93 -6.13
N SER A 101 14.81 0.11 -5.81
CA SER A 101 16.13 0.37 -6.34
C SER A 101 15.96 0.30 -7.85
N SER A 102 15.57 1.41 -8.47
CA SER A 102 15.82 1.62 -9.89
C SER A 102 17.26 2.09 -9.96
N PRO A 103 18.24 1.26 -10.41
CA PRO A 103 19.57 1.76 -10.70
C PRO A 103 19.59 2.60 -12.00
N THR A 104 18.43 2.81 -12.64
CA THR A 104 18.36 3.23 -14.05
C THR A 104 17.59 4.52 -14.32
N ALA A 105 17.00 5.18 -13.30
CA ALA A 105 16.28 6.43 -13.50
C ALA A 105 17.19 7.68 -13.55
N ALA A 106 18.47 7.57 -13.13
CA ALA A 106 19.42 8.68 -13.19
C ALA A 106 20.29 8.70 -14.47
N ALA A 107 20.27 7.64 -15.29
CA ALA A 107 21.22 7.49 -16.40
C ALA A 107 20.67 7.85 -17.79
N ASN A 108 19.34 8.01 -17.96
CA ASN A 108 18.71 8.16 -19.29
C ASN A 108 18.09 9.53 -19.56
N SER A 109 18.10 10.46 -18.61
CA SER A 109 17.68 11.86 -18.87
C SER A 109 18.62 12.58 -19.85
N GLY A 110 19.89 12.15 -19.96
CA GLY A 110 20.84 12.69 -20.94
C GLY A 110 20.58 12.20 -22.37
N LYS A 111 20.28 10.92 -22.57
CA LYS A 111 20.11 10.33 -23.92
C LYS A 111 18.88 10.83 -24.66
N LEU A 112 17.83 11.23 -23.95
CA LEU A 112 16.61 11.76 -24.58
C LEU A 112 16.82 13.16 -25.14
N ALA A 113 17.70 13.98 -24.54
CA ALA A 113 18.02 15.31 -25.03
C ALA A 113 18.75 15.28 -26.39
N ASP A 114 19.61 14.28 -26.62
CA ASP A 114 20.33 14.10 -27.89
C ASP A 114 19.39 13.83 -29.08
N TYR A 115 18.25 13.16 -28.86
CA TYR A 115 17.27 12.91 -29.94
C TYR A 115 16.54 14.17 -30.39
N PHE A 116 16.31 15.13 -29.49
CA PHE A 116 15.67 16.40 -29.84
C PHE A 116 16.66 17.43 -30.41
N GLN A 117 17.96 17.25 -30.17
CA GLN A 117 19.00 18.13 -30.70
C GLN A 117 19.47 17.75 -32.11
N GLY A 118 19.32 16.47 -32.51
CA GLY A 118 19.66 15.99 -33.85
C GLY A 118 18.60 16.24 -34.94
N ALA A 119 17.37 16.61 -34.59
CA ALA A 119 16.25 16.77 -35.54
C ALA A 119 16.11 18.18 -36.15
N GLY A 120 17.03 19.12 -35.82
CA GLY A 120 16.94 20.53 -36.22
C GLY A 120 17.87 20.98 -37.35
N GLY A 121 18.63 20.08 -37.98
CA GLY A 121 19.74 20.48 -38.87
C GLY A 121 19.84 19.68 -40.16
N SER A 122 18.86 19.78 -41.06
CA SER A 122 19.11 19.67 -42.51
C SER A 122 17.92 20.16 -43.34
N ARG A 123 17.94 21.45 -43.69
CA ARG A 123 17.35 21.92 -44.95
C ARG A 123 18.44 22.70 -45.67
N VAL A 124 19.16 21.95 -46.50
CA VAL A 124 19.92 22.45 -47.64
C VAL A 124 18.91 22.88 -48.70
N ALA A 125 18.83 24.18 -48.96
CA ALA A 125 18.56 24.82 -50.26
C ALA A 125 18.52 26.34 -50.04
#